data_AF-A0A9P7UV09-F1
#
_entry.id   AF-A0A9P7UV09-F1
#
_cell.length_a   1.000
_cell.length_b   1.000
_cell.length_c   1.000
_cell.angle_alpha   90.00
_cell.angle_beta   90.00
_cell.angle_gamma   90.00
#
_symmetry.space_group_name_H-M   'P 1'
#
loop_
_entity.id
_entity.type
_entity.pdbx_description
1 polymer ?
#
loop_
_entity_poly.entity_id
_entity_poly.type
_entity_poly.pdbx_seq_one_letter_code
_entity_poly.pdbx_strand_id
1 'polypeptide(L)'
;MTATSRTIAISYDLHPPSGSESNMPGLTPSRSIQVPVKADDDRDIKSYYTTLHHAVEEARNQIGIDLTKWRDAVGKDEALKEPKKNVNEGDDEDEAEEEP
;
A
#
# COMPACT_ATOMS: atom_id res chain seq x y z
N MET A 1 -20.25 33.51 2.80
CA MET A 1 -20.53 32.33 1.96
C MET A 1 -19.89 31.15 2.66
N THR A 2 -20.69 30.20 3.15
CA THR A 2 -20.20 29.00 3.83
C THR A 2 -19.81 27.98 2.77
N ALA A 3 -18.50 27.76 2.57
CA ALA A 3 -18.00 26.69 1.72
C ALA A 3 -18.39 25.34 2.36
N THR A 4 -19.13 24.50 1.63
CA THR A 4 -19.46 23.16 2.09
C THR A 4 -18.25 22.28 1.83
N SER A 5 -17.41 22.05 2.84
CA SER A 5 -16.27 21.14 2.70
C SER A 5 -16.79 19.72 2.46
N ARG A 6 -16.63 19.20 1.23
CA ARG A 6 -16.97 17.82 0.88
C ARG A 6 -15.74 16.94 1.04
N THR A 7 -15.92 15.71 1.50
CA THR A 7 -14.83 14.78 1.78
C THR A 7 -15.16 13.41 1.25
N ILE A 8 -14.21 12.78 0.58
CA ILE A 8 -14.27 11.37 0.18
C ILE A 8 -13.74 10.55 1.36
N ALA A 9 -14.56 9.68 1.92
CA ALA A 9 -14.16 8.74 2.95
C ALA A 9 -14.10 7.33 2.37
N ILE A 10 -12.96 6.66 2.53
CA ILE A 10 -12.77 5.27 2.07
C ILE A 10 -12.23 4.47 3.25
N SER A 11 -12.80 3.28 3.46
CA SER A 11 -12.30 2.32 4.43
C SER A 11 -12.09 0.98 3.76
N TYR A 12 -11.03 0.29 4.13
CA TYR A 12 -10.74 -1.06 3.65
C TYR A 12 -10.24 -1.92 4.81
N ASP A 13 -10.40 -3.23 4.63
CA ASP A 13 -9.98 -4.23 5.59
C ASP A 13 -9.27 -5.38 4.86
N LEU A 14 -8.00 -5.58 5.20
CA LEU A 14 -7.15 -6.61 4.62
C LEU A 14 -7.16 -7.85 5.50
N HIS A 15 -7.18 -9.01 4.86
CA HIS A 15 -7.15 -10.31 5.52
C HIS A 15 -5.84 -11.03 5.17
N PRO A 16 -4.69 -10.60 5.72
CA PRO A 16 -3.42 -11.23 5.43
C PRO A 16 -3.34 -12.65 6.04
N PRO A 17 -2.41 -13.51 5.58
CA PRO A 17 -2.27 -14.86 6.11
C PRO A 17 -1.99 -14.88 7.62
N SER A 18 -2.48 -15.89 8.32
CA SER A 18 -2.30 -16.04 9.78
C SER A 18 -0.82 -15.98 10.17
N GLY A 19 -0.49 -15.19 11.19
CA GLY A 19 0.88 -15.04 11.72
C GLY A 19 1.74 -14.01 10.98
N SER A 20 1.23 -13.40 9.91
CA SER A 20 1.94 -12.34 9.18
C SER A 20 1.96 -11.01 9.96
N GLU A 21 0.95 -10.75 10.80
CA GLU A 21 0.83 -9.52 11.60
C GLU A 21 1.98 -9.30 12.58
N SER A 22 2.54 -10.39 13.15
CA SER A 22 3.67 -10.32 14.09
C SER A 22 4.96 -9.79 13.46
N ASN A 23 5.10 -9.90 12.14
CA ASN A 23 6.32 -9.55 11.42
C ASN A 23 6.21 -8.20 10.67
N MET A 24 5.10 -7.48 10.85
CA MET A 24 4.79 -6.24 10.12
C MET A 24 4.52 -5.04 11.05
N PRO A 25 5.54 -4.55 11.79
CA PRO A 25 5.35 -3.45 12.72
C PRO A 25 4.91 -2.17 11.99
N GLY A 26 3.81 -1.58 12.46
CA GLY A 26 3.28 -0.31 11.94
C GLY A 26 2.36 -0.41 10.73
N LEU A 27 2.05 -1.63 10.26
CA LEU A 27 1.01 -1.86 9.25
C LEU A 27 -0.30 -2.28 9.94
N THR A 28 -1.39 -1.57 9.64
CA THR A 28 -2.73 -1.94 10.10
C THR A 28 -3.53 -2.57 8.95
N PRO A 29 -4.15 -3.75 9.15
CA PRO A 29 -4.93 -4.40 8.09
C PRO A 29 -6.19 -3.61 7.74
N SER A 30 -6.79 -2.99 8.75
CA SER A 30 -7.90 -2.06 8.58
C SER A 30 -7.39 -0.62 8.55
N ARG A 31 -7.85 0.16 7.57
CA ARG A 31 -7.53 1.59 7.48
C ARG A 31 -8.68 2.38 6.89
N SER A 32 -8.85 3.60 7.40
CA SER A 32 -9.76 4.61 6.87
C SER A 32 -8.96 5.83 6.42
N ILE A 33 -9.24 6.32 5.21
CA ILE A 33 -8.66 7.55 4.67
C ILE A 33 -9.77 8.55 4.35
N GLN A 34 -9.44 9.83 4.53
CA GLN A 34 -10.32 10.94 4.23
C GLN A 34 -9.58 11.91 3.31
N VAL A 35 -10.14 12.17 2.13
CA VAL A 35 -9.56 13.08 1.15
C VAL A 35 -10.53 14.24 0.89
N PRO A 36 -10.15 15.48 1.22
CA PRO A 36 -11.02 16.64 1.01
C PRO A 36 -11.14 16.99 -0.48
N VAL A 37 -12.36 17.33 -0.90
CA VAL A 37 -12.62 17.90 -2.23
C VAL A 37 -12.46 19.41 -2.13
N LYS A 38 -11.36 19.93 -2.69
CA LYS A 38 -10.99 21.35 -2.61
C LYS A 38 -11.71 22.21 -3.66
N ALA A 39 -13.03 22.18 -3.67
CA ALA A 39 -13.82 23.03 -4.56
C ALA A 39 -14.11 24.38 -3.87
N ASP A 40 -13.57 25.48 -4.40
CA ASP A 40 -13.72 26.82 -3.84
C ASP A 40 -15.08 27.48 -4.17
N ASP A 41 -15.70 27.11 -5.31
CA ASP A 41 -17.04 27.56 -5.68
C ASP A 41 -17.86 26.40 -6.27
N ASP A 42 -18.91 26.00 -5.54
CA ASP A 42 -19.85 24.95 -5.93
C ASP A 42 -20.71 25.31 -7.17
N ARG A 43 -20.64 26.56 -7.64
CA ARG A 43 -21.38 27.02 -8.83
C ARG A 43 -20.64 26.75 -10.14
N ASP A 44 -19.32 26.55 -10.10
CA ASP A 44 -18.56 26.07 -11.26
C ASP A 44 -18.49 24.54 -11.27
N ILE A 45 -19.45 23.96 -11.98
CA ILE A 45 -19.58 22.51 -12.14
C ILE A 45 -18.31 21.88 -12.70
N LYS A 46 -17.62 22.55 -13.63
CA LYS A 46 -16.41 22.00 -14.25
C LYS A 46 -15.28 21.94 -13.22
N SER A 47 -15.05 23.03 -12.50
CA SER A 47 -14.06 23.09 -11.41
C SER A 47 -14.36 22.06 -10.31
N TYR A 48 -15.63 21.89 -9.95
CA TYR A 48 -16.06 20.89 -8.99
C TYR A 48 -15.67 19.46 -9.43
N TYR A 49 -16.00 19.04 -10.65
CA TYR A 49 -15.67 17.70 -11.11
C TYR A 49 -14.16 17.50 -11.31
N THR A 50 -13.42 18.53 -11.70
CA THR A 50 -11.96 18.48 -11.74
C THR A 50 -11.39 18.24 -10.33
N THR A 51 -11.78 19.02 -9.34
CA THR A 51 -11.27 18.86 -7.95
C THR A 51 -11.71 17.54 -7.33
N LEU A 52 -12.91 17.05 -7.66
CA LEU A 52 -13.37 15.71 -7.27
C LEU A 52 -12.51 14.61 -7.89
N HIS A 53 -12.21 14.69 -9.19
CA HIS A 53 -11.35 13.73 -9.86
C HIS A 53 -9.96 13.65 -9.21
N HIS A 54 -9.37 14.81 -8.92
CA HIS A 54 -8.08 14.89 -8.24
C HIS A 54 -8.12 14.26 -6.85
N ALA A 55 -9.19 14.49 -6.08
CA ALA A 55 -9.38 13.86 -4.77
C ALA A 55 -9.50 12.33 -4.87
N VAL A 56 -10.18 11.81 -5.91
CA VAL A 56 -10.25 10.36 -6.17
C VAL A 56 -8.88 9.78 -6.55
N GLU A 57 -8.11 10.48 -7.38
CA GLU A 57 -6.76 10.04 -7.75
C GLU A 57 -5.81 10.05 -6.55
N GLU A 58 -5.90 11.07 -5.69
CA GLU A 58 -5.13 11.12 -4.44
C GLU A 58 -5.49 9.94 -3.54
N ALA A 59 -6.77 9.68 -3.34
CA ALA A 59 -7.24 8.52 -2.58
C ALA A 59 -6.72 7.19 -3.15
N ARG A 60 -6.82 7.00 -4.47
CA ARG A 60 -6.30 5.81 -5.17
C ARG A 60 -4.81 5.63 -4.93
N ASN A 61 -4.03 6.70 -5.04
CA ASN A 61 -2.59 6.66 -4.85
C ASN A 61 -2.21 6.29 -3.41
N GLN A 62 -2.89 6.86 -2.41
CA GLN A 62 -2.66 6.51 -1.00
C GLN A 62 -2.95 5.02 -0.74
N ILE A 63 -4.09 4.52 -1.22
CA ILE A 63 -4.44 3.10 -1.09
C ILE A 63 -3.40 2.22 -1.81
N GLY A 64 -3.01 2.58 -3.02
CA GLY A 64 -2.01 1.83 -3.80
C GLY A 64 -0.66 1.72 -3.08
N ILE A 65 -0.19 2.80 -2.46
CA ILE A 65 1.03 2.81 -1.64
C ILE A 65 0.88 1.86 -0.45
N ASP A 66 -0.24 1.90 0.25
CA ASP A 66 -0.48 1.04 1.41
C ASP A 66 -0.55 -0.45 1.04
N LEU A 67 -1.29 -0.78 -0.03
CA LEU A 67 -1.39 -2.14 -0.54
C LEU A 67 -0.04 -2.66 -1.04
N THR A 68 0.79 -1.79 -1.62
CA THR A 68 2.15 -2.14 -2.03
C THR A 68 3.01 -2.50 -0.81
N LYS A 69 2.93 -1.72 0.28
CA LYS A 69 3.63 -2.05 1.53
C LYS A 69 3.17 -3.38 2.10
N TRP A 70 1.86 -3.63 2.10
CA TRP A 70 1.29 -4.90 2.55
C TRP A 70 1.75 -6.08 1.70
N ARG A 71 1.72 -5.94 0.37
CA ARG A 71 2.23 -6.96 -0.56
C ARG A 71 3.70 -7.27 -0.28
N ASP A 72 4.54 -6.26 -0.16
CA ASP A 72 5.97 -6.44 0.04
C ASP A 72 6.29 -7.07 1.40
N ALA A 73 5.52 -6.69 2.43
CA ALA A 73 5.72 -7.19 3.78
C ALA A 73 5.24 -8.65 3.94
N VAL A 74 4.07 -9.00 3.38
CA VAL A 74 3.60 -10.39 3.30
C VAL A 74 4.54 -11.23 2.42
N GLY A 75 4.98 -10.70 1.27
CA GLY A 75 5.90 -11.42 0.38
C GLY A 75 7.24 -11.76 1.05
N LYS A 76 7.78 -10.83 1.85
CA LYS A 76 8.99 -11.08 2.66
C LYS A 76 8.74 -12.10 3.77
N ASP A 77 7.60 -12.00 4.47
CA ASP A 77 7.23 -12.95 5.52
C ASP A 77 7.10 -14.39 4.97
N GLU A 78 6.46 -14.55 3.82
CA GLU A 78 6.31 -15.85 3.16
C GLU A 78 7.65 -16.40 2.66
N ALA A 79 8.52 -15.57 2.07
CA ALA A 79 9.85 -15.99 1.63
C ALA A 79 10.73 -16.49 2.80
N LEU A 80 10.54 -15.98 4.02
CA LEU A 80 11.26 -16.45 5.20
C LEU A 80 10.77 -17.82 5.71
N LYS A 81 9.57 -18.25 5.33
CA LYS A 81 9.03 -19.57 5.68
C LYS A 81 9.56 -20.67 4.76
N GLU A 82 10.17 -20.32 3.63
CA GLU A 82 10.86 -21.30 2.79
C GLU A 82 12.06 -21.89 3.57
N PRO A 83 12.21 -23.22 3.61
CA PRO A 83 13.32 -23.84 4.30
C PRO A 83 14.62 -23.41 3.61
N LYS A 84 15.45 -22.63 4.32
CA LYS A 84 16.82 -22.37 3.91
C LYS A 84 17.49 -23.73 3.71
N LYS A 85 17.90 -24.03 2.48
CA LYS A 85 18.71 -25.22 2.21
C LYS A 85 19.97 -25.08 3.05
N ASN A 86 20.06 -25.85 4.14
CA ASN A 86 21.27 -25.94 4.93
C ASN A 86 22.34 -26.52 4.00
N VAL A 87 23.15 -25.65 3.39
CA VAL A 87 24.44 -26.02 2.83
C VAL A 87 25.33 -26.26 4.04
N ASN A 88 25.22 -27.44 4.64
CA ASN A 88 26.19 -27.88 5.61
C ASN A 88 27.34 -28.51 4.82
N GLU A 89 28.42 -27.75 4.75
CA GLU A 89 29.82 -28.12 4.51
C GLU A 89 30.10 -29.59 4.18
N GLY A 90 30.52 -29.85 2.94
CA GLY A 90 31.09 -31.14 2.57
C GLY A 90 31.12 -31.47 1.08
N ASP A 91 31.40 -30.53 0.17
CA ASP A 91 32.22 -30.80 -1.02
C ASP A 91 32.63 -29.50 -1.70
N ASP A 92 33.86 -29.51 -2.21
CA ASP A 92 34.63 -28.42 -2.82
C ASP A 92 34.23 -28.17 -4.29
N GLU A 93 34.78 -27.09 -4.86
CA GLU A 93 34.83 -26.70 -6.30
C GLU A 93 33.79 -25.68 -6.83
N ASP A 94 34.26 -24.42 -6.90
CA ASP A 94 34.32 -23.52 -8.08
C ASP A 94 33.00 -23.14 -8.81
N GLU A 95 32.73 -21.93 -9.29
CA GLU A 95 33.58 -20.84 -9.77
C GLU A 95 32.77 -19.53 -9.88
N ALA A 96 33.50 -18.44 -10.08
CA ALA A 96 33.14 -17.03 -10.06
C ALA A 96 32.09 -16.51 -11.07
N GLU A 97 31.54 -15.32 -10.73
CA GLU A 97 31.21 -14.14 -11.58
C GLU A 97 30.50 -14.36 -12.94
N GLU A 98 29.52 -13.57 -13.40
CA GLU A 98 29.56 -12.12 -13.66
C GLU A 98 28.17 -11.73 -14.25
N GLU A 99 27.79 -10.46 -14.14
CA GLU A 99 26.54 -9.87 -14.63
C GLU A 99 26.32 -10.01 -16.15
N PRO A 100 25.06 -9.85 -16.60
CA PRO A 100 24.77 -9.09 -17.83
C PRO A 100 24.05 -7.76 -17.57
#